data_AF-M2P712-F1
#
_entry.id   AF-M2P712-F1
#
_cell.length_a   1.000
_cell.length_b   1.000
_cell.length_c   1.000
_cell.angle_alpha   90.00
_cell.angle_beta   90.00
_cell.angle_gamma   90.00
#
_symmetry.space_group_name_H-M   'P 1'
#
loop_
_entity.id
_entity.type
_entity.pdbx_description
1 polymer ?
#
loop_
_entity_poly.entity_id
_entity_poly.type
_entity_poly.pdbx_seq_one_letter_code
_entity_poly.pdbx_strand_id
1 'polypeptide(L)'
;MMNIIKSFNNTIDYIETVLDDEIDEKKIAYLSGYSYPMFSRLFSILTETTLSEYIRSRRLTEAAVLLRDTDKKIIDIAIMFGYESSDSFGTAFKNFHGAAPSGVRNGKPFKLFSRVQLALSIKGGRSMNITIQKKAAFTAAGINRQGINSALCPEVWDKLYSKYSSDELSKLGEGQSIGICHDVKNPDTINYMAAYIVTDINKAKEMGLDLLEVKEAEYAVVELTGSIPECIHNGWKYIMEVFFPEHGYIHSGSPDFEYYYEGDMHSKDYKMELWIPIAKA
;
A
#
# COMPACT_ATOMS: atom_id res chain seq x y z
N MET A 1 -9.66 16.04 -16.87
CA MET A 1 -9.64 14.67 -16.34
C MET A 1 -8.19 14.32 -16.09
N MET A 2 -7.82 14.11 -14.82
CA MET A 2 -6.44 13.77 -14.46
C MET A 2 -6.07 12.43 -15.10
N ASN A 3 -4.97 12.40 -15.86
CA ASN A 3 -4.44 11.14 -16.38
C ASN A 3 -3.62 10.50 -15.26
N ILE A 4 -4.19 9.51 -14.58
CA ILE A 4 -3.59 8.89 -13.38
C ILE A 4 -2.20 8.32 -13.64
N ILE A 5 -1.96 7.77 -14.84
CA ILE A 5 -0.66 7.24 -15.24
C ILE A 5 0.36 8.38 -15.35
N LYS A 6 -0.03 9.48 -15.99
CA LYS A 6 0.79 10.67 -16.10
C LYS A 6 1.07 11.27 -14.73
N SER A 7 0.07 11.40 -13.87
CA SER A 7 0.25 11.92 -12.51
C SER A 7 1.19 11.05 -11.68
N PHE A 8 1.01 9.73 -11.72
CA PHE A 8 1.91 8.78 -11.05
C PHE A 8 3.35 8.93 -11.55
N ASN A 9 3.55 8.89 -12.87
CA ASN A 9 4.90 9.02 -13.45
C ASN A 9 5.54 10.37 -13.15
N ASN A 10 4.79 11.47 -13.22
CA ASN A 10 5.31 12.79 -12.85
C ASN A 10 5.74 12.84 -11.38
N THR A 11 5.02 12.16 -10.49
CA THR A 11 5.40 12.06 -9.07
C THR A 11 6.68 11.25 -8.89
N ILE A 12 6.82 10.13 -9.60
CA ILE A 12 8.07 9.35 -9.57
C ILE A 12 9.23 10.15 -10.17
N ASP A 13 9.03 10.84 -11.29
CA ASP A 13 10.04 11.70 -11.91
C ASP A 13 10.51 12.77 -10.93
N TYR A 14 9.57 13.40 -10.20
CA TYR A 14 9.93 14.34 -9.14
C TYR A 14 10.79 13.68 -8.05
N ILE A 15 10.37 12.53 -7.51
CA ILE A 15 11.14 11.80 -6.48
C ILE A 15 12.55 11.48 -6.97
N GLU A 16 12.70 11.07 -8.24
CA GLU A 16 13.98 10.79 -8.86
C GLU A 16 14.88 12.04 -9.00
N THR A 17 14.28 13.24 -9.11
CA THR A 17 15.04 14.50 -9.17
C THR A 17 15.52 15.01 -7.82
N VAL A 18 14.98 14.47 -6.71
CA VAL A 18 15.32 14.90 -5.34
C VAL A 18 15.85 13.74 -4.49
N LEU A 19 16.46 12.73 -5.12
CA LEU A 19 17.07 11.61 -4.38
C LEU A 19 18.19 12.05 -3.46
N ASP A 20 18.84 13.18 -3.72
CA ASP A 20 19.89 13.78 -2.90
C ASP A 20 19.38 14.84 -1.91
N ASP A 21 18.06 15.01 -1.78
CA ASP A 21 17.43 16.01 -0.92
C ASP A 21 16.21 15.45 -0.18
N GLU A 22 15.56 16.30 0.61
CA GLU A 22 14.27 16.02 1.25
C GLU A 22 13.12 16.07 0.24
N ILE A 23 12.18 15.14 0.40
CA ILE A 23 10.97 15.08 -0.44
C ILE A 23 9.95 16.10 0.09
N ASP A 24 9.50 17.01 -0.76
CA ASP A 24 8.40 17.92 -0.48
C ASP A 24 7.07 17.19 -0.61
N GLU A 25 6.47 16.82 0.51
CA GLU A 25 5.17 16.16 0.57
C GLU A 25 4.05 16.98 -0.11
N LYS A 26 4.14 18.32 -0.10
CA LYS A 26 3.15 19.17 -0.80
C LYS A 26 3.29 19.03 -2.31
N LYS A 27 4.51 18.85 -2.80
CA LYS A 27 4.77 18.59 -4.22
C LYS A 27 4.22 17.21 -4.62
N ILE A 28 4.39 16.19 -3.79
CA ILE A 28 3.77 14.88 -4.00
C ILE A 28 2.25 15.00 -4.08
N ALA A 29 1.63 15.74 -3.15
CA ALA A 29 0.19 15.95 -3.15
C ALA A 29 -0.31 16.67 -4.40
N TYR A 30 0.41 17.70 -4.82
CA TYR A 30 0.08 18.44 -6.04
C TYR A 30 0.19 17.58 -7.30
N LEU A 31 1.23 16.74 -7.42
CA LEU A 31 1.47 15.93 -8.62
C LEU A 31 0.57 14.69 -8.69
N SER A 32 0.38 14.01 -7.56
CA SER A 32 -0.35 12.74 -7.50
C SER A 32 -1.84 12.90 -7.23
N GLY A 33 -2.27 14.01 -6.61
CA GLY A 33 -3.60 14.17 -6.05
C GLY A 33 -3.81 13.49 -4.69
N TYR A 34 -2.76 12.87 -4.11
CA TYR A 34 -2.81 12.13 -2.85
C TYR A 34 -1.86 12.71 -1.81
N SER A 35 -2.23 12.67 -0.53
CA SER A 35 -1.26 12.93 0.54
C SER A 35 -0.06 11.99 0.43
N TYR A 36 1.11 12.40 0.93
CA TYR A 36 2.32 11.58 0.89
C TYR A 36 2.14 10.17 1.49
N PRO A 37 1.45 10.00 2.64
CA PRO A 37 1.10 8.67 3.15
C PRO A 37 0.25 7.84 2.20
N MET A 38 -0.79 8.45 1.60
CA MET A 38 -1.68 7.73 0.68
C MET A 38 -0.97 7.34 -0.61
N PHE A 39 -0.15 8.25 -1.17
CA PHE A 39 0.69 7.93 -2.32
C PHE A 39 1.66 6.78 -2.01
N SER A 40 2.32 6.81 -0.86
CA SER A 40 3.25 5.75 -0.43
C SER A 40 2.55 4.40 -0.29
N ARG A 41 1.35 4.36 0.29
CA ARG A 41 0.54 3.14 0.39
C ARG A 41 0.18 2.60 -1.00
N LEU A 42 -0.37 3.45 -1.87
CA LEU A 42 -0.77 3.08 -3.23
C LEU A 42 0.44 2.63 -4.08
N PHE A 43 1.58 3.30 -3.94
CA PHE A 43 2.85 2.88 -4.54
C PHE A 43 3.25 1.48 -4.06
N SER A 44 3.16 1.21 -2.76
CA SER A 44 3.55 -0.08 -2.18
C SER A 44 2.66 -1.21 -2.66
N ILE A 45 1.35 -0.95 -2.76
CA ILE A 45 0.37 -1.88 -3.33
C ILE A 45 0.70 -2.20 -4.80
N LEU A 46 1.04 -1.18 -5.60
CA LEU A 46 1.35 -1.36 -7.03
C LEU A 46 2.67 -2.07 -7.30
N THR A 47 3.70 -1.75 -6.51
CA THR A 47 5.09 -2.15 -6.78
C THR A 47 5.56 -3.31 -5.92
N GLU A 48 4.75 -3.73 -4.95
CA GLU A 48 5.10 -4.77 -3.98
C GLU A 48 6.37 -4.42 -3.16
N THR A 49 6.72 -3.13 -3.09
CA THR A 49 7.89 -2.60 -2.38
C THR A 49 7.53 -1.26 -1.74
N THR A 50 7.98 -0.98 -0.53
CA THR A 50 7.65 0.31 0.11
C THR A 50 8.28 1.48 -0.64
N LEU A 51 7.66 2.66 -0.59
CA LEU A 51 8.25 3.85 -1.21
C LEU A 51 9.61 4.19 -0.58
N SER A 52 9.73 4.02 0.74
CA SER A 52 10.98 4.19 1.48
C SER A 52 12.09 3.26 0.98
N GLU A 53 11.79 1.98 0.74
CA GLU A 53 12.74 1.02 0.18
C GLU A 53 13.10 1.31 -1.28
N TYR A 54 12.13 1.77 -2.08
CA TYR A 54 12.35 2.24 -3.44
C TYR A 54 13.37 3.38 -3.46
N ILE A 55 13.12 4.45 -2.70
CA ILE A 55 14.00 5.63 -2.62
C ILE A 55 15.41 5.20 -2.16
N ARG A 56 15.50 4.37 -1.12
CA ARG A 56 16.79 3.86 -0.62
C ARG A 56 17.55 3.07 -1.71
N SER A 57 16.86 2.19 -2.42
CA SER A 57 17.46 1.36 -3.47
C SER A 57 17.93 2.21 -4.66
N ARG A 58 17.17 3.26 -5.00
CA ARG A 58 17.55 4.24 -6.03
C ARG A 58 18.75 5.07 -5.61
N ARG A 59 18.77 5.63 -4.39
CA ARG A 59 19.92 6.34 -3.81
C ARG A 59 21.20 5.52 -3.86
N LEU A 60 21.15 4.25 -3.43
CA LEU A 60 22.31 3.35 -3.47
C LEU A 60 22.76 3.07 -4.90
N THR A 61 21.82 2.90 -5.84
CA THR A 61 22.11 2.74 -7.26
C THR A 61 22.84 3.97 -7.84
N GLU A 62 22.33 5.18 -7.59
CA GLU A 62 22.97 6.42 -8.05
C GLU A 62 24.34 6.65 -7.37
N ALA A 63 24.48 6.26 -6.10
CA ALA A 63 25.77 6.29 -5.42
C ALA A 63 26.80 5.38 -6.11
N ALA A 64 26.40 4.18 -6.55
CA ALA A 64 27.28 3.27 -7.28
C ALA A 64 27.70 3.86 -8.63
N VAL A 65 26.81 4.56 -9.33
CA VAL A 65 27.11 5.28 -10.57
C VAL A 65 28.13 6.38 -10.31
N LEU A 66 27.89 7.27 -9.34
CA LEU A 66 28.84 8.33 -8.97
C LEU A 66 30.21 7.81 -8.56
N LEU A 67 30.27 6.68 -7.86
CA LEU A 67 31.53 6.04 -7.45
C LEU A 67 32.35 5.52 -8.63
N ARG A 68 31.70 5.17 -9.74
CA ARG A 68 32.35 4.66 -10.95
C ARG A 68 32.73 5.77 -11.92
N ASP A 69 31.87 6.78 -12.03
CA ASP A 69 31.98 7.80 -13.05
C ASP A 69 32.75 9.04 -12.57
N THR A 70 33.08 9.12 -11.27
CA THR A 70 33.76 10.27 -10.67
C THR A 70 34.79 9.88 -9.61
N ASP A 71 35.71 10.80 -9.30
CA ASP A 71 36.68 10.67 -8.21
C ASP A 71 36.20 11.24 -6.87
N LYS A 72 34.91 11.58 -6.74
CA LYS A 72 34.33 12.14 -5.50
C LYS A 72 34.65 11.24 -4.30
N LYS A 73 34.88 11.82 -3.11
CA LYS A 73 35.18 10.98 -1.94
C LYS A 73 33.94 10.18 -1.56
N ILE A 74 34.16 8.96 -1.05
CA ILE A 74 33.07 8.08 -0.62
C ILE A 74 32.19 8.77 0.43
N ILE A 75 32.80 9.53 1.36
CA ILE A 75 32.06 10.30 2.37
C ILE A 75 31.19 11.41 1.76
N ASP A 76 31.65 12.08 0.71
CA ASP A 76 30.87 13.15 0.07
C ASP A 76 29.63 12.56 -0.62
N ILE A 77 29.78 11.39 -1.26
CA ILE A 77 28.66 10.65 -1.87
C ILE A 77 27.71 10.11 -0.78
N ALA A 78 28.24 9.65 0.34
CA ALA A 78 27.42 9.19 1.47
C ALA A 78 26.53 10.33 2.00
N ILE A 79 27.12 11.50 2.27
CA ILE A 79 26.39 12.67 2.77
C ILE A 79 25.34 13.15 1.76
N MET A 80 25.68 13.16 0.46
CA MET A 80 24.76 13.53 -0.62
C MET A 80 23.47 12.70 -0.62
N PHE A 81 23.53 11.42 -0.23
CA PHE A 81 22.36 10.55 -0.16
C PHE A 81 21.81 10.37 1.26
N GLY A 82 22.12 11.30 2.16
CA GLY A 82 21.56 11.38 3.51
C GLY A 82 22.17 10.40 4.52
N TYR A 83 23.37 9.88 4.28
CA TYR A 83 24.10 9.07 5.27
C TYR A 83 25.05 9.94 6.10
N GLU A 84 24.95 9.84 7.43
CA GLU A 84 25.76 10.64 8.36
C GLU A 84 27.23 10.20 8.44
N SER A 85 27.56 8.98 7.98
CA SER A 85 28.91 8.42 8.08
C SER A 85 29.25 7.44 6.95
N SER A 86 30.54 7.32 6.64
CA SER A 86 31.04 6.33 5.68
C SER A 86 30.74 4.89 6.10
N ASP A 87 30.66 4.62 7.41
CA ASP A 87 30.42 3.26 7.93
C ASP A 87 28.96 2.83 7.75
N SER A 88 28.01 3.74 8.05
CA SER A 88 26.58 3.50 7.84
C SER A 88 26.27 3.32 6.35
N PHE A 89 26.84 4.20 5.51
CA PHE A 89 26.76 4.09 4.06
C PHE A 89 27.40 2.79 3.56
N GLY A 90 28.63 2.48 3.98
CA GLY A 90 29.36 1.29 3.55
C GLY A 90 28.62 -0.01 3.88
N THR A 91 27.98 -0.07 5.05
CA THR A 91 27.14 -1.21 5.45
C THR A 91 25.89 -1.32 4.56
N ALA A 92 25.13 -0.23 4.40
CA ALA A 92 23.94 -0.23 3.55
C ALA A 92 24.27 -0.57 2.09
N PHE A 93 25.33 0.04 1.56
CA PHE A 93 25.82 -0.15 0.21
C PHE A 93 26.27 -1.59 -0.03
N LYS A 94 27.04 -2.18 0.91
CA LYS A 94 27.47 -3.58 0.81
C LYS A 94 26.29 -4.54 0.91
N ASN A 95 25.33 -4.30 1.80
CA ASN A 95 24.14 -5.15 1.93
C ASN A 95 23.30 -5.13 0.64
N PHE A 96 23.18 -3.96 0.02
CA PHE A 96 22.43 -3.82 -1.22
C PHE A 96 23.19 -4.38 -2.42
N HIS A 97 24.41 -3.92 -2.71
CA HIS A 97 25.16 -4.30 -3.92
C HIS A 97 25.97 -5.59 -3.81
N GLY A 98 26.25 -6.08 -2.59
CA GLY A 98 27.12 -7.24 -2.33
C GLY A 98 28.63 -6.92 -2.28
N ALA A 99 29.03 -5.67 -2.50
CA ALA A 99 30.42 -5.22 -2.47
C ALA A 99 30.56 -3.86 -1.78
N ALA A 100 31.71 -3.59 -1.17
CA ALA A 100 32.00 -2.30 -0.55
C ALA A 100 32.14 -1.18 -1.61
N PRO A 101 31.90 0.09 -1.25
CA PRO A 101 32.01 1.24 -2.17
C PRO A 101 33.33 1.30 -2.95
N SER A 102 34.47 1.11 -2.25
CA SER A 102 35.80 1.08 -2.88
C SER A 102 35.98 -0.07 -3.85
N GLY A 103 35.33 -1.21 -3.58
CA GLY A 103 35.31 -2.35 -4.48
C GLY A 103 34.60 -2.04 -5.78
N VAL A 104 33.40 -1.43 -5.71
CA VAL A 104 32.62 -1.05 -6.90
C VAL A 104 33.34 0.01 -7.72
N ARG A 105 33.96 1.02 -7.08
CA ARG A 105 34.84 1.99 -7.74
C ARG A 105 35.94 1.29 -8.56
N ASN A 106 36.54 0.25 -7.99
CA ASN A 106 37.63 -0.49 -8.63
C ASN A 106 37.14 -1.64 -9.54
N GLY A 107 35.90 -1.57 -10.03
CA GLY A 107 35.38 -2.48 -11.05
C GLY A 107 34.68 -3.74 -10.54
N LYS A 108 34.35 -3.84 -9.23
CA LYS A 108 33.46 -4.92 -8.78
C LYS A 108 32.03 -4.71 -9.31
N PRO A 109 31.28 -5.81 -9.53
CA PRO A 109 29.86 -5.74 -9.86
C PRO A 109 29.06 -4.99 -8.79
N PHE A 110 27.98 -4.35 -9.23
CA PHE A 110 27.00 -3.70 -8.36
C PHE A 110 25.60 -3.95 -8.93
N LYS A 111 24.59 -3.95 -8.05
CA LYS A 111 23.18 -4.04 -8.48
C LYS A 111 22.70 -2.75 -9.11
N LEU A 112 21.98 -2.85 -10.23
CA LEU A 112 21.23 -1.77 -10.86
C LEU A 112 19.75 -1.96 -10.52
N PHE A 113 19.17 -1.00 -9.79
CA PHE A 113 17.74 -0.99 -9.49
C PHE A 113 17.06 0.11 -10.29
N SER A 114 16.24 -0.27 -11.27
CA SER A 114 15.64 0.64 -12.24
C SER A 114 14.55 1.52 -11.64
N ARG A 115 14.34 2.67 -12.27
CA ARG A 115 13.22 3.57 -11.94
C ARG A 115 11.89 2.86 -12.18
N VAL A 116 10.93 3.07 -11.29
CA VAL A 116 9.55 2.61 -11.52
C VAL A 116 8.90 3.51 -12.56
N GLN A 117 8.16 2.91 -13.48
CA GLN A 117 7.33 3.65 -14.42
C GLN A 117 6.02 2.89 -14.60
N LEU A 118 4.91 3.59 -14.41
CA LEU A 118 3.60 3.05 -14.74
C LEU A 118 3.39 3.23 -16.24
N ALA A 119 3.17 2.12 -16.94
CA ALA A 119 2.93 2.12 -18.38
C ALA A 119 1.68 1.31 -18.69
N LEU A 120 0.86 1.82 -19.62
CA LEU A 120 -0.17 1.00 -20.23
C LEU A 120 0.50 -0.10 -21.03
N SER A 121 0.25 -1.34 -20.65
CA SER A 121 0.56 -2.49 -21.48
C SER A 121 -0.69 -2.94 -22.21
N ILE A 122 -0.57 -3.27 -23.49
CA ILE A 122 -1.68 -3.86 -24.25
C ILE A 122 -1.82 -5.31 -23.78
N LYS A 123 -2.61 -5.50 -22.72
CA LYS A 123 -3.00 -6.81 -22.18
C LYS A 123 -4.52 -6.95 -22.31
N GLY A 124 -4.99 -7.35 -23.49
CA GLY A 124 -6.39 -7.72 -23.66
C GLY A 124 -6.74 -8.99 -22.87
N GLY A 125 -8.00 -9.14 -22.49
CA GLY A 125 -8.54 -10.39 -21.95
C GLY A 125 -8.50 -10.56 -20.43
N ARG A 126 -8.01 -9.57 -19.65
CA ARG A 126 -8.27 -9.53 -18.20
C ARG A 126 -9.62 -8.88 -17.95
N SER A 127 -10.45 -9.51 -17.13
CA SER A 127 -11.72 -8.94 -16.68
C SER A 127 -11.94 -9.30 -15.22
N MET A 128 -12.46 -8.35 -14.45
CA MET A 128 -13.01 -8.59 -13.12
C MET A 128 -14.43 -8.02 -13.09
N ASN A 129 -15.32 -8.65 -12.34
CA ASN A 129 -16.65 -8.09 -12.11
C ASN A 129 -16.50 -6.92 -11.14
N ILE A 130 -16.87 -5.73 -11.59
CA ILE A 130 -16.82 -4.52 -10.78
C ILE A 130 -18.20 -3.88 -10.79
N THR A 131 -18.73 -3.61 -9.60
CA THR A 131 -19.95 -2.83 -9.42
C THR A 131 -19.60 -1.50 -8.75
N ILE A 132 -20.13 -0.40 -9.27
CA ILE A 132 -20.06 0.89 -8.58
C ILE A 132 -21.29 1.00 -7.68
N GLN A 133 -21.06 1.15 -6.39
CA GLN A 133 -22.12 1.21 -5.39
C GLN A 133 -21.91 2.37 -4.42
N LYS A 134 -22.98 3.11 -4.17
CA LYS A 134 -23.07 4.00 -3.03
C LYS A 134 -23.41 3.18 -1.78
N LYS A 135 -22.50 3.14 -0.80
CA LYS A 135 -22.72 2.42 0.47
C LYS A 135 -23.02 3.44 1.56
N ALA A 136 -24.17 3.27 2.22
CA ALA A 136 -24.55 4.08 3.37
C ALA A 136 -23.55 3.91 4.53
N ALA A 137 -23.53 4.88 5.45
CA ALA A 137 -22.70 4.79 6.65
C ALA A 137 -23.04 3.54 7.47
N PHE A 138 -22.02 2.91 8.06
CA PHE A 138 -22.19 1.72 8.89
C PHE A 138 -21.18 1.72 10.05
N THR A 139 -21.45 0.92 11.07
CA THR A 139 -20.54 0.73 12.21
C THR A 139 -19.94 -0.66 12.16
N ALA A 140 -18.63 -0.73 12.32
CA ALA A 140 -17.89 -1.96 12.49
C ALA A 140 -17.44 -2.12 13.94
N ALA A 141 -17.46 -3.36 14.45
CA ALA A 141 -16.95 -3.70 15.78
C ALA A 141 -15.96 -4.85 15.72
N GLY A 142 -14.82 -4.71 16.39
CA GLY A 142 -13.77 -5.73 16.37
C GLY A 142 -12.52 -5.35 17.15
N ILE A 143 -11.35 -5.69 16.62
CA ILE A 143 -10.05 -5.24 17.16
C ILE A 143 -9.40 -4.27 16.19
N ASN A 144 -9.05 -3.08 16.69
CA ASN A 144 -8.33 -2.07 15.92
C ASN A 144 -6.84 -2.03 16.29
N ARG A 145 -5.97 -1.93 15.28
CA ARG A 145 -4.54 -1.67 15.44
C ARG A 145 -4.13 -0.48 14.60
N GLN A 146 -3.37 0.41 15.23
CA GLN A 146 -2.87 1.61 14.59
C GLN A 146 -1.39 1.48 14.26
N GLY A 147 -0.98 2.04 13.11
CA GLY A 147 0.41 2.11 12.72
C GLY A 147 1.10 0.75 12.56
N ILE A 148 0.40 -0.26 12.03
CA ILE A 148 0.98 -1.58 11.76
C ILE A 148 1.46 -1.70 10.31
N ASN A 149 2.43 -2.59 10.09
CA ASN A 149 2.72 -3.08 8.75
C ASN A 149 1.56 -3.98 8.28
N SER A 150 1.16 -3.89 7.01
CA SER A 150 0.05 -4.67 6.46
C SER A 150 0.26 -6.19 6.53
N ALA A 151 1.51 -6.66 6.59
CA ALA A 151 1.82 -8.07 6.81
C ALA A 151 1.33 -8.59 8.18
N LEU A 152 1.02 -7.70 9.13
CA LEU A 152 0.51 -8.03 10.46
C LEU A 152 -1.02 -8.03 10.55
N CYS A 153 -1.74 -7.73 9.46
CA CYS A 153 -3.21 -7.80 9.45
C CYS A 153 -3.78 -9.17 9.89
N PRO A 154 -3.21 -10.33 9.50
CA PRO A 154 -3.66 -11.63 9.98
C PRO A 154 -3.61 -11.78 11.51
N GLU A 155 -2.58 -11.22 12.16
CA GLU A 155 -2.45 -11.30 13.62
C GLU A 155 -3.57 -10.53 14.36
N VAL A 156 -4.16 -9.52 13.70
CA VAL A 156 -5.31 -8.78 14.24
C VAL A 156 -6.56 -9.67 14.26
N TRP A 157 -6.75 -10.48 13.22
CA TRP A 157 -7.79 -11.52 13.17
C TRP A 157 -7.56 -12.62 14.20
N ASP A 158 -6.34 -13.13 14.32
CA ASP A 158 -5.99 -14.14 15.32
C ASP A 158 -6.34 -13.68 16.74
N LYS A 159 -6.05 -12.41 17.03
CA LYS A 159 -6.39 -11.81 18.33
C LYS A 159 -7.88 -11.61 18.54
N LEU A 160 -8.65 -11.35 17.48
CA LEU A 160 -10.11 -11.25 17.58
C LEU A 160 -10.70 -12.62 17.89
N TYR A 161 -10.29 -13.64 17.13
CA TYR A 161 -10.78 -15.00 17.27
C TYR A 161 -10.23 -15.76 18.48
N SER A 162 -9.13 -15.30 19.10
CA SER A 162 -8.70 -15.81 20.40
C SER A 162 -9.65 -15.42 21.54
N LYS A 163 -10.54 -14.44 21.32
CA LYS A 163 -11.46 -13.90 22.34
C LYS A 163 -12.92 -14.24 22.10
N TYR A 164 -13.35 -14.22 20.83
CA TYR A 164 -14.74 -14.44 20.45
C TYR A 164 -14.80 -15.37 19.24
N SER A 165 -15.79 -16.26 19.20
CA SER A 165 -16.05 -17.06 18.01
C SER A 165 -16.69 -16.22 16.89
N SER A 166 -16.58 -16.68 15.65
CA SER A 166 -17.28 -16.06 14.51
C SER A 166 -18.80 -16.05 14.70
N ASP A 167 -19.37 -17.09 15.32
CA ASP A 167 -20.81 -17.19 15.62
C ASP A 167 -21.29 -16.14 16.65
N GLU A 168 -20.47 -15.81 17.65
CA GLU A 168 -20.80 -14.74 18.61
C GLU A 168 -20.79 -13.37 17.93
N LEU A 169 -19.79 -13.11 17.10
CA LEU A 169 -19.62 -11.83 16.41
C LEU A 169 -20.66 -11.64 15.30
N SER A 170 -21.01 -12.69 14.58
CA SER A 170 -21.98 -12.61 13.47
C SER A 170 -23.36 -12.17 13.96
N LYS A 171 -23.74 -12.55 15.19
CA LYS A 171 -25.00 -12.18 15.86
C LYS A 171 -25.09 -10.72 16.29
N LEU A 172 -24.02 -9.93 16.17
CA LEU A 172 -24.04 -8.49 16.45
C LEU A 172 -24.65 -7.67 15.28
N GLY A 173 -24.84 -8.31 14.12
CA GLY A 173 -25.43 -7.73 12.92
C GLY A 173 -25.92 -8.82 11.98
N GLU A 174 -25.53 -8.73 10.72
CA GLU A 174 -25.93 -9.68 9.66
C GLU A 174 -24.81 -10.67 9.29
N GLY A 175 -23.84 -10.91 10.17
CA GLY A 175 -22.73 -11.84 9.90
C GLY A 175 -21.64 -11.34 8.97
N GLN A 176 -21.63 -10.04 8.66
CA GLN A 176 -20.74 -9.44 7.68
C GLN A 176 -19.33 -9.21 8.25
N SER A 177 -18.40 -10.13 7.97
CA SER A 177 -16.98 -10.04 8.34
C SER A 177 -16.21 -9.12 7.39
N ILE A 178 -15.48 -8.14 7.95
CA ILE A 178 -14.71 -7.15 7.17
C ILE A 178 -13.33 -6.84 7.77
N GLY A 179 -12.37 -6.61 6.89
CA GLY A 179 -11.04 -6.08 7.21
C GLY A 179 -10.92 -4.65 6.70
N ILE A 180 -10.78 -3.66 7.58
CA ILE A 180 -10.87 -2.23 7.21
C ILE A 180 -9.50 -1.58 7.32
N CYS A 181 -9.01 -0.98 6.23
CA CYS A 181 -7.89 -0.06 6.26
C CYS A 181 -8.41 1.38 6.36
N HIS A 182 -7.96 2.13 7.36
CA HIS A 182 -8.42 3.52 7.57
C HIS A 182 -7.30 4.46 7.99
N ASP A 183 -7.56 5.77 7.90
CA ASP A 183 -6.69 6.83 8.43
C ASP A 183 -5.21 6.66 8.07
N VAL A 184 -4.90 6.48 6.78
CA VAL A 184 -3.52 6.34 6.29
C VAL A 184 -2.76 7.64 6.51
N LYS A 185 -2.06 7.71 7.63
CA LYS A 185 -1.33 8.89 8.12
C LYS A 185 0.18 8.76 8.00
N ASN A 186 0.69 7.55 7.83
CA ASN A 186 2.11 7.28 7.72
C ASN A 186 2.41 6.52 6.40
N PRO A 187 3.58 6.74 5.77
CA PRO A 187 3.95 6.09 4.51
C PRO A 187 4.01 4.56 4.57
N ASP A 188 4.56 4.02 5.65
CA ASP A 188 4.92 2.60 5.76
C ASP A 188 3.99 1.80 6.67
N THR A 189 2.95 2.43 7.23
CA THR A 189 2.03 1.80 8.17
C THR A 189 0.58 2.19 7.94
N ILE A 190 -0.33 1.31 8.33
CA ILE A 190 -1.78 1.47 8.21
C ILE A 190 -2.45 1.34 9.57
N ASN A 191 -3.64 1.93 9.70
CA ASN A 191 -4.57 1.49 10.75
C ASN A 191 -5.47 0.43 10.15
N TYR A 192 -5.59 -0.70 10.84
CA TYR A 192 -6.34 -1.86 10.40
C TYR A 192 -7.27 -2.36 11.49
N MET A 193 -8.52 -2.63 11.10
CA MET A 193 -9.51 -3.24 11.98
C MET A 193 -10.00 -4.56 11.36
N ALA A 194 -9.83 -5.65 12.10
CA ALA A 194 -10.55 -6.90 11.87
C ALA A 194 -11.88 -6.83 12.62
N ALA A 195 -13.02 -6.90 11.92
CA ALA A 195 -14.32 -6.59 12.52
C ALA A 195 -15.50 -7.25 11.81
N TYR A 196 -16.67 -7.08 12.41
CA TYR A 196 -17.97 -7.35 11.80
C TYR A 196 -18.76 -6.05 11.67
N ILE A 197 -19.60 -5.93 10.64
CA ILE A 197 -20.60 -4.85 10.58
C ILE A 197 -21.69 -5.16 11.60
N VAL A 198 -21.97 -4.22 12.49
CA VAL A 198 -22.87 -4.42 13.64
C VAL A 198 -24.05 -3.46 13.64
N THR A 199 -25.18 -3.96 14.12
CA THR A 199 -26.37 -3.17 14.47
C THR A 199 -26.56 -3.07 15.98
N ASP A 200 -26.12 -4.08 16.75
CA ASP A 200 -26.15 -4.07 18.21
C ASP A 200 -24.86 -3.47 18.81
N ILE A 201 -24.80 -2.13 18.76
CA ILE A 201 -23.64 -1.35 19.21
C ILE A 201 -23.42 -1.50 20.72
N ASN A 202 -24.50 -1.62 21.51
CA ASN A 202 -24.38 -1.72 22.96
C ASN A 202 -23.74 -3.04 23.36
N LYS A 203 -24.19 -4.15 22.79
CA LYS A 203 -23.59 -5.47 23.05
C LYS A 203 -22.13 -5.53 22.58
N ALA A 204 -21.81 -4.94 21.43
CA ALA A 204 -20.43 -4.84 20.97
C ALA A 204 -19.51 -4.10 21.98
N LYS A 205 -20.01 -3.02 22.60
CA LYS A 205 -19.30 -2.30 23.68
C LYS A 205 -19.17 -3.12 24.95
N GLU A 206 -20.22 -3.84 25.35
CA GLU A 206 -20.18 -4.73 26.52
C GLU A 206 -19.16 -5.86 26.35
N MET A 207 -19.01 -6.36 25.12
CA MET A 207 -17.95 -7.29 24.74
C MET A 207 -16.56 -6.63 24.72
N GLY A 208 -16.43 -5.31 24.89
CA GLY A 208 -15.14 -4.61 24.88
C GLY A 208 -14.50 -4.56 23.49
N LEU A 209 -15.31 -4.56 22.43
CA LEU A 209 -14.84 -4.40 21.05
C LEU A 209 -14.59 -2.91 20.73
N ASP A 210 -13.56 -2.65 19.92
CA ASP A 210 -13.33 -1.34 19.34
C ASP A 210 -14.40 -1.05 18.28
N LEU A 211 -14.89 0.19 18.22
CA LEU A 211 -15.90 0.63 17.25
C LEU A 211 -15.29 1.57 16.22
N LEU A 212 -15.67 1.40 14.95
CA LEU A 212 -15.32 2.31 13.86
C LEU A 212 -16.57 2.64 13.06
N GLU A 213 -16.91 3.94 12.98
CA GLU A 213 -17.95 4.43 12.08
C GLU A 213 -17.33 4.72 10.71
N VAL A 214 -17.78 4.00 9.69
CA VAL A 214 -17.43 4.25 8.29
C VAL A 214 -18.53 5.11 7.69
N LYS A 215 -18.16 6.31 7.24
CA LYS A 215 -19.10 7.25 6.61
C LYS A 215 -19.56 6.74 5.25
N GLU A 216 -20.69 7.28 4.80
CA GLU A 216 -21.19 7.04 3.44
C GLU A 216 -20.13 7.43 2.40
N ALA A 217 -19.92 6.55 1.42
CA ALA A 217 -19.05 6.79 0.28
C ALA A 217 -19.50 5.99 -0.95
N GLU A 218 -18.98 6.37 -2.11
CA GLU A 218 -19.09 5.59 -3.34
C GLU A 218 -17.90 4.64 -3.44
N TYR A 219 -18.16 3.39 -3.81
CA TYR A 219 -17.18 2.31 -3.86
C TYR A 219 -17.18 1.65 -5.24
N ALA A 220 -15.99 1.27 -5.70
CA ALA A 220 -15.82 0.19 -6.65
C ALA A 220 -15.73 -1.11 -5.85
N VAL A 221 -16.70 -2.01 -6.07
CA VAL A 221 -16.77 -3.33 -5.45
C VAL A 221 -16.23 -4.34 -6.45
N VAL A 222 -15.07 -4.91 -6.14
CA VAL A 222 -14.42 -5.92 -6.98
C VAL A 222 -14.73 -7.30 -6.43
N GLU A 223 -15.40 -8.13 -7.23
CA GLU A 223 -15.59 -9.53 -6.88
C GLU A 223 -14.27 -10.28 -7.12
N LEU A 224 -13.79 -10.98 -6.09
CA LEU A 224 -12.55 -11.72 -6.13
C LEU A 224 -12.82 -13.22 -5.98
N THR A 225 -12.01 -14.02 -6.66
CA THR A 225 -11.97 -15.48 -6.47
C THR A 225 -10.52 -15.91 -6.41
N GLY A 226 -10.16 -16.68 -5.38
CA GLY A 226 -8.80 -17.15 -5.14
C GLY A 226 -8.39 -17.11 -3.67
N SER A 227 -7.22 -17.69 -3.39
CA SER A 227 -6.64 -17.73 -2.05
C SER A 227 -6.17 -16.35 -1.58
N ILE A 228 -6.39 -16.06 -0.30
CA ILE A 228 -5.85 -14.87 0.37
C ILE A 228 -4.37 -15.10 0.73
N PRO A 229 -3.48 -14.10 0.56
CA PRO A 229 -3.75 -12.71 0.14
C PRO A 229 -3.65 -12.45 -1.38
N GLU A 230 -3.36 -13.48 -2.19
CA GLU A 230 -3.06 -13.32 -3.62
C GLU A 230 -4.23 -12.70 -4.40
N CYS A 231 -5.47 -13.13 -4.15
CA CYS A 231 -6.63 -12.58 -4.84
C CYS A 231 -6.85 -11.08 -4.53
N ILE A 232 -6.54 -10.64 -3.31
CA ILE A 232 -6.62 -9.24 -2.87
C ILE A 232 -5.59 -8.39 -3.62
N HIS A 233 -4.33 -8.85 -3.69
CA HIS A 233 -3.27 -8.16 -4.43
C HIS A 233 -3.62 -8.03 -5.92
N ASN A 234 -4.17 -9.09 -6.51
CA ASN A 234 -4.62 -9.08 -7.90
C ASN A 234 -5.78 -8.08 -8.13
N GLY A 235 -6.73 -7.98 -7.18
CA GLY A 235 -7.82 -7.02 -7.21
C GLY A 235 -7.33 -5.57 -7.20
N TRP A 236 -6.44 -5.24 -6.26
CA TRP A 236 -5.81 -3.91 -6.20
C TRP A 236 -5.04 -3.57 -7.46
N LYS A 237 -4.24 -4.51 -7.97
CA LYS A 237 -3.48 -4.35 -9.21
C LYS A 237 -4.38 -4.07 -10.39
N TYR A 238 -5.48 -4.81 -10.55
CA TYR A 238 -6.44 -4.56 -11.62
C TYR A 238 -7.10 -3.19 -11.50
N ILE A 239 -7.50 -2.79 -10.29
CA ILE A 239 -8.12 -1.49 -10.07
C ILE A 239 -7.19 -0.34 -10.45
N MET A 240 -5.94 -0.41 -10.02
CA MET A 240 -5.00 0.68 -10.22
C MET A 240 -4.40 0.70 -11.63
N GLU A 241 -4.18 -0.45 -12.26
CA GLU A 241 -3.60 -0.54 -13.62
C GLU A 241 -4.64 -0.40 -14.74
N VAL A 242 -5.91 -0.74 -14.49
CA VAL A 242 -6.96 -0.84 -15.52
C VAL A 242 -8.14 0.05 -15.18
N PHE A 243 -8.85 -0.25 -14.09
CA PHE A 243 -10.13 0.38 -13.81
C PHE A 243 -10.03 1.90 -13.62
N PHE A 244 -9.13 2.36 -12.74
CA PHE A 244 -8.91 3.78 -12.47
C PHE A 244 -8.47 4.56 -13.73
N PRO A 245 -7.43 4.13 -14.47
CA PRO A 245 -7.04 4.78 -15.72
C PRO A 245 -8.14 4.83 -16.78
N GLU A 246 -8.89 3.75 -16.98
CA GLU A 246 -9.89 3.67 -18.06
C GLU A 246 -11.19 4.41 -17.74
N HIS A 247 -11.57 4.48 -16.45
CA HIS A 247 -12.87 5.03 -16.03
C HIS A 247 -12.76 6.41 -15.34
N GLY A 248 -11.54 6.92 -15.17
CA GLY A 248 -11.28 8.26 -14.61
C GLY A 248 -11.62 8.36 -13.12
N TYR A 249 -11.29 7.32 -12.35
CA TYR A 249 -11.47 7.28 -10.90
C TYR A 249 -10.11 7.35 -10.17
N ILE A 250 -10.16 7.82 -8.93
CA ILE A 250 -9.07 7.79 -7.94
C ILE A 250 -9.59 7.24 -6.62
N HIS A 251 -8.68 6.83 -5.74
CA HIS A 251 -9.02 6.49 -4.36
C HIS A 251 -9.48 7.75 -3.62
N SER A 252 -10.68 7.77 -3.01
CA SER A 252 -11.21 9.01 -2.41
C SER A 252 -10.56 9.38 -1.07
N GLY A 253 -9.84 8.43 -0.46
CA GLY A 253 -9.20 8.60 0.85
C GLY A 253 -10.08 8.18 2.04
N SER A 254 -11.35 7.83 1.78
CA SER A 254 -12.18 7.10 2.76
C SER A 254 -11.59 5.70 3.05
N PRO A 255 -12.08 5.00 4.09
CA PRO A 255 -11.66 3.63 4.36
C PRO A 255 -12.05 2.67 3.22
N ASP A 256 -11.07 1.89 2.77
CA ASP A 256 -11.28 0.68 1.98
C ASP A 256 -11.38 -0.54 2.90
N PHE A 257 -12.08 -1.57 2.43
CA PHE A 257 -12.23 -2.78 3.21
C PHE A 257 -12.39 -4.04 2.35
N GLU A 258 -11.93 -5.14 2.90
CA GLU A 258 -12.21 -6.49 2.42
C GLU A 258 -13.51 -6.98 3.05
N TYR A 259 -14.40 -7.58 2.26
CA TYR A 259 -15.55 -8.33 2.75
C TYR A 259 -15.31 -9.82 2.57
N TYR A 260 -15.26 -10.55 3.66
CA TYR A 260 -14.92 -11.97 3.70
C TYR A 260 -16.18 -12.83 3.73
N TYR A 261 -16.43 -13.63 2.69
CA TYR A 261 -17.48 -14.64 2.73
C TYR A 261 -17.07 -15.82 3.62
N GLU A 262 -18.06 -16.60 4.07
CA GLU A 262 -17.78 -17.87 4.75
C GLU A 262 -17.09 -18.86 3.80
N GLY A 263 -16.10 -19.60 4.31
CA GLY A 263 -15.39 -20.63 3.56
C GLY A 263 -13.92 -20.73 3.92
N ASP A 264 -13.21 -21.61 3.22
CA ASP A 264 -11.76 -21.77 3.34
C ASP A 264 -11.03 -20.68 2.55
N MET A 265 -10.47 -19.70 3.26
CA MET A 265 -9.74 -18.55 2.72
C MET A 265 -8.46 -18.92 1.94
N HIS A 266 -7.97 -20.16 2.10
CA HIS A 266 -6.81 -20.67 1.36
C HIS A 266 -7.21 -21.42 0.08
N SER A 267 -8.51 -21.61 -0.15
CA SER A 267 -9.00 -22.25 -1.37
C SER A 267 -8.83 -21.35 -2.59
N LYS A 268 -8.53 -21.96 -3.74
CA LYS A 268 -8.51 -21.28 -5.05
C LYS A 268 -9.89 -20.85 -5.51
N ASP A 269 -10.94 -21.44 -4.94
CA ASP A 269 -12.34 -21.12 -5.26
C ASP A 269 -12.99 -20.22 -4.19
N TYR A 270 -12.21 -19.78 -3.19
CA TYR A 270 -12.70 -18.85 -2.17
C TYR A 270 -13.15 -17.55 -2.82
N LYS A 271 -14.30 -17.03 -2.39
CA LYS A 271 -14.87 -15.78 -2.91
C LYS A 271 -14.80 -14.72 -1.83
N MET A 272 -14.60 -13.48 -2.24
CA MET A 272 -14.68 -12.32 -1.38
C MET A 272 -14.91 -11.06 -2.22
N GLU A 273 -15.05 -9.92 -1.55
CA GLU A 273 -15.13 -8.62 -2.23
C GLU A 273 -14.06 -7.67 -1.70
N LEU A 274 -13.53 -6.85 -2.60
CA LEU A 274 -12.66 -5.73 -2.25
C LEU A 274 -13.41 -4.43 -2.53
N TRP A 275 -13.66 -3.65 -1.48
CA TRP A 275 -14.40 -2.40 -1.53
C TRP A 275 -13.43 -1.23 -1.48
N ILE A 276 -13.26 -0.57 -2.63
CA ILE A 276 -12.32 0.54 -2.77
C ILE A 276 -13.11 1.83 -2.94
N PRO A 277 -12.94 2.83 -2.07
CA PRO A 277 -13.71 4.06 -2.13
C PRO A 277 -13.18 4.93 -3.27
N ILE A 278 -14.09 5.44 -4.09
CA ILE A 278 -13.75 6.13 -5.35
C ILE A 278 -14.22 7.58 -5.36
N ALA A 279 -13.49 8.40 -6.10
CA ALA A 279 -13.87 9.76 -6.49
C ALA A 279 -13.47 9.99 -7.95
N LYS A 280 -14.14 10.94 -8.63
CA LYS A 280 -13.74 11.34 -9.99
C LYS A 280 -12.44 12.16 -9.95
N ALA A 281 -11.55 11.87 -10.90
CA ALA A 281 -10.20 12.43 -11.03
C ALA A 281 -10.13 13.77 -11.76
#